data_AF-A0A2K3YII0-F1
#
_entry.id   AF-A0A2K3YII0-F1
#
_cell.length_a   1.000
_cell.length_b   1.000
_cell.length_c   1.000
_cell.angle_alpha   90.00
_cell.angle_beta   90.00
_cell.angle_gamma   90.00
#
_symmetry.space_group_name_H-M   'P 1'
#
loop_
_entity.id
_entity.type
_entity.pdbx_description
1 polymer ?
#
loop_
_entity_poly.entity_id
_entity_poly.type
_entity_poly.pdbx_seq_one_letter_code
_entity_poly.pdbx_strand_id
1 'polypeptide(L)'
;CRMMWLAQGQTPSYRTINRFRVNPYMMEFLHILYVGLRAQLLEDKVITEDVIYIDGTKIEANANKYTFQWLANTKRFSKSVVEKST
;
A
#
# COMPACT_ATOMS: atom_id res chain seq x y z
N CYS A 1 14.36 -2.18 -12.85
CA CYS A 1 14.08 -2.10 -11.39
C CYS A 1 14.79 -3.24 -10.66
N ARG A 2 15.73 -2.92 -9.75
CA ARG A 2 16.62 -3.88 -9.06
C ARG A 2 15.89 -4.95 -8.22
N MET A 3 14.66 -4.64 -7.76
CA MET A 3 13.79 -5.58 -7.06
C MET A 3 13.26 -6.73 -7.95
N MET A 4 13.00 -6.49 -9.24
CA MET A 4 12.53 -7.55 -10.16
C MET A 4 13.62 -8.60 -10.42
N TRP A 5 14.88 -8.19 -10.36
CA TRP A 5 16.01 -9.11 -10.48
C TRP A 5 16.10 -10.04 -9.27
N LEU A 6 15.90 -9.51 -8.06
CA LEU A 6 15.81 -10.32 -6.83
C LEU A 6 14.62 -11.28 -6.85
N ALA A 7 13.52 -10.87 -7.47
CA ALA A 7 12.35 -11.72 -7.69
C ALA A 7 12.51 -12.72 -8.86
N GLN A 8 13.71 -12.86 -9.44
CA GLN A 8 13.98 -13.75 -10.59
C GLN A 8 13.02 -13.52 -11.78
N GLY A 9 12.61 -12.26 -12.00
CA GLY A 9 11.68 -11.91 -13.07
C GLY A 9 10.23 -12.35 -12.82
N GLN A 10 9.89 -12.86 -11.64
CA GLN A 10 8.52 -13.21 -11.29
C GLN A 10 7.63 -11.97 -11.30
N THR A 11 6.51 -12.05 -12.03
CA THR A 11 5.49 -11.00 -12.11
C THR A 11 4.18 -11.49 -11.49
N PRO A 12 4.10 -11.61 -10.16
CA PRO A 12 2.90 -12.08 -9.50
C PRO A 12 1.71 -11.14 -9.79
N SER A 13 0.56 -11.74 -10.10
CA SER A 13 -0.66 -10.97 -10.34
C SER A 13 -1.11 -10.22 -9.08
N TYR A 14 -1.95 -9.18 -9.27
CA TYR A 14 -2.60 -8.48 -8.16
C TYR A 14 -3.28 -9.44 -7.18
N ARG A 15 -3.96 -10.47 -7.69
CA ARG A 15 -4.66 -11.47 -6.88
C ARG A 15 -3.69 -12.27 -6.01
N THR A 16 -2.52 -12.63 -6.55
CA THR A 16 -1.46 -13.35 -5.83
C THR A 16 -0.91 -12.51 -4.69
N ILE A 17 -0.56 -11.24 -4.98
CA ILE A 17 -0.06 -10.30 -3.97
C ILE A 17 -1.11 -10.06 -2.87
N ASN A 18 -2.37 -9.88 -3.26
CA ASN A 18 -3.44 -9.64 -2.28
C ASN A 18 -3.66 -10.85 -1.38
N ARG A 19 -3.65 -12.08 -1.92
CA ARG A 19 -3.76 -13.31 -1.12
C ARG A 19 -2.61 -13.45 -0.11
N PHE A 20 -1.39 -13.09 -0.51
CA PHE A 20 -0.25 -13.08 0.39
C PHE A 20 -0.42 -12.05 1.52
N ARG A 21 -0.87 -10.84 1.18
CA ARG A 21 -1.06 -9.74 2.15
C ARG A 21 -2.15 -10.01 3.19
N VAL A 22 -3.27 -10.61 2.78
CA VAL A 22 -4.41 -10.88 3.68
C VAL A 22 -4.31 -12.22 4.39
N ASN A 23 -3.24 -13.00 4.12
CA ASN A 23 -3.03 -14.27 4.78
C ASN A 23 -2.78 -14.04 6.29
N PRO A 24 -3.60 -14.61 7.20
CA PRO A 24 -3.46 -14.40 8.64
C PRO A 24 -2.07 -14.72 9.17
N TYR A 25 -1.41 -15.76 8.63
CA TYR A 25 -0.07 -16.14 9.03
C TYR A 25 0.98 -15.12 8.62
N MET A 26 0.75 -14.37 7.53
CA MET A 26 1.71 -13.39 7.02
C MET A 26 1.51 -12.00 7.62
N MET A 27 0.34 -11.69 8.18
CA MET A 27 0.00 -10.36 8.69
C MET A 27 1.00 -9.87 9.75
N GLU A 28 1.34 -10.71 10.72
CA GLU A 28 2.29 -10.36 11.78
C GLU A 28 3.70 -10.14 11.23
N PHE A 29 4.19 -11.04 10.37
CA PHE A 29 5.50 -10.89 9.73
C PHE A 29 5.57 -9.65 8.85
N LEU A 30 4.51 -9.34 8.10
CA LEU A 30 4.46 -8.15 7.26
C LEU A 30 4.52 -6.87 8.08
N HIS A 31 3.88 -6.86 9.25
CA HIS A 31 3.96 -5.72 10.17
C HIS A 31 5.39 -5.52 10.70
N ILE A 32 6.02 -6.60 11.19
CA ILE A 32 7.40 -6.55 11.70
C ILE A 32 8.37 -6.11 10.61
N LEU A 33 8.27 -6.71 9.42
CA LEU A 33 9.10 -6.39 8.27
C LEU A 33 8.92 -4.93 7.84
N TYR A 34 7.68 -4.44 7.83
CA TYR A 34 7.38 -3.06 7.48
C TYR A 34 8.02 -2.07 8.46
N VAL A 35 7.90 -2.33 9.77
CA VAL A 35 8.50 -1.47 10.81
C VAL A 35 10.01 -1.46 10.68
N GLY A 36 10.65 -2.63 10.54
CA GLY A 36 12.10 -2.75 10.38
C GLY A 36 12.60 -2.06 9.10
N LEU A 37 11.93 -2.29 7.97
CA LEU A 37 12.26 -1.65 6.70
C LEU A 37 12.13 -0.12 6.80
N ARG A 38 11.05 0.39 7.40
CA ARG A 38 10.85 1.83 7.60
C ARG A 38 11.95 2.42 8.48
N ALA A 39 12.29 1.77 9.59
CA ALA A 39 13.33 2.23 10.50
C ALA A 39 14.69 2.33 9.77
N GLN A 40 15.05 1.31 9.00
CA GLN A 40 16.27 1.29 8.20
C GLN A 40 16.29 2.44 7.17
N LEU A 41 15.18 2.65 6.45
CA LEU A 41 15.10 3.71 5.45
C LEU A 41 15.21 5.12 6.05
N LEU A 42 14.75 5.30 7.30
CA LEU A 42 14.92 6.55 8.04
C LEU A 42 16.36 6.75 8.49
N GLU A 43 16.98 5.70 9.02
CA GLU A 43 18.39 5.72 9.42
C GLU A 43 19.31 6.06 8.23
N ASP A 44 19.03 5.44 7.09
CA ASP A 44 19.73 5.69 5.82
C ASP A 44 19.35 7.03 5.16
N LYS A 45 18.45 7.81 5.78
CA LYS A 45 17.94 9.12 5.29
C LYS A 45 17.37 9.06 3.86
N VAL A 46 16.88 7.89 3.46
CA VAL A 46 16.23 7.68 2.16
C VAL A 46 14.80 8.23 2.16
N ILE A 47 14.15 8.22 3.33
CA ILE A 47 12.82 8.78 3.55
C ILE A 47 12.85 9.80 4.70
N THR A 48 12.02 10.83 4.62
CA THR A 48 11.76 11.80 5.68
C THR A 48 10.38 11.56 6.29
N GLU A 49 10.22 11.82 7.59
CA GLU A 49 8.98 11.47 8.30
C GLU A 49 7.74 12.26 7.85
N ASP A 50 7.92 13.49 7.36
CA ASP A 50 6.81 14.43 7.23
C ASP A 50 6.43 14.83 5.80
N VAL A 51 7.32 14.63 4.82
CA VAL A 51 7.08 15.16 3.46
C VAL A 51 7.71 14.27 2.39
N ILE A 52 6.88 13.82 1.45
CA ILE A 52 7.31 13.19 0.20
C ILE A 52 7.11 14.21 -0.91
N TYR A 53 8.17 14.53 -1.64
CA TYR A 53 8.09 15.35 -2.85
C TYR A 53 8.11 14.44 -4.07
N ILE A 54 7.03 14.44 -4.85
CA ILE A 54 6.98 13.77 -6.16
C ILE A 54 6.77 14.87 -7.21
N ASP A 55 7.73 15.04 -8.12
CA ASP A 55 7.65 15.98 -9.26
C ASP A 55 7.29 17.42 -8.84
N GLY A 56 7.97 17.94 -7.81
CA GLY A 56 7.71 19.27 -7.23
C GLY A 56 6.43 19.39 -6.39
N THR A 57 5.60 18.35 -6.33
CA THR A 57 4.38 18.32 -5.53
C THR A 57 4.68 17.86 -4.10
N LYS A 58 4.39 18.71 -3.13
CA LYS A 58 4.45 18.39 -1.70
C LYS A 58 3.30 17.46 -1.32
N ILE A 59 3.61 16.19 -1.02
CA ILE A 59 2.65 15.26 -0.42
C ILE A 59 2.98 15.18 1.06
N GLU A 60 2.15 15.87 1.84
CA GLU A 60 2.10 15.75 3.29
C GLU A 60 1.16 14.61 3.66
N ALA A 61 1.45 13.93 4.77
CA ALA A 61 0.60 12.89 5.35
C ALA A 61 -0.70 13.48 5.95
N ASN A 62 -1.53 14.11 5.13
CA ASN A 62 -2.88 14.52 5.54
C ASN A 62 -3.84 13.33 5.34
N ALA A 63 -3.99 12.51 6.39
CA ALA A 63 -4.91 11.38 6.43
C ALA A 63 -6.38 11.77 6.17
N ASN A 64 -6.72 13.06 6.27
CA ASN A 64 -8.07 13.59 6.02
C ASN A 64 -8.30 14.10 4.59
N LYS A 65 -7.25 14.20 3.75
CA LYS A 65 -7.34 14.84 2.42
C LYS A 65 -8.25 14.11 1.43
N TYR A 66 -8.39 12.79 1.58
CA TYR A 66 -9.17 11.96 0.65
C TYR A 66 -10.25 11.11 1.33
N THR A 67 -10.50 11.30 2.64
CA THR A 67 -11.45 10.47 3.41
C THR A 67 -12.87 10.52 2.85
N PHE A 68 -13.31 11.70 2.41
CA PHE A 68 -14.63 11.88 1.78
C PHE A 68 -14.75 11.13 0.44
N GLN A 69 -13.69 11.14 -0.37
CA GLN A 69 -13.67 10.43 -1.65
C GLN A 69 -13.62 8.92 -1.45
N TRP A 70 -12.85 8.46 -0.46
CA TRP A 70 -12.76 7.04 -0.11
C TRP A 70 -14.11 6.50 0.39
N LEU A 71 -14.79 7.23 1.27
CA LEU A 71 -16.13 6.88 1.74
C LEU A 71 -17.15 6.82 0.59
N ALA A 72 -17.11 7.78 -0.34
CA ALA A 72 -17.99 7.81 -1.50
C ALA A 72 -17.74 6.63 -2.46
N ASN A 73 -16.46 6.32 -2.76
CA ASN A 73 -16.10 5.19 -3.60
C ASN A 73 -16.44 3.85 -2.97
N THR A 74 -16.20 3.68 -1.67
CA THR A 74 -16.56 2.45 -0.94
C THR A 74 -18.08 2.21 -0.96
N LYS A 75 -18.88 3.27 -0.76
CA LYS A 75 -20.36 3.20 -0.88
C LYS A 75 -20.82 2.88 -2.31
N ARG A 76 -20.17 3.45 -3.32
CA ARG A 76 -20.51 3.18 -4.73
C ARG A 76 -20.18 1.74 -5.11
N PHE A 77 -19.02 1.25 -4.69
CA PHE A 77 -18.58 -0.11 -4.99
C PHE A 77 -19.45 -1.15 -4.29
N SER A 78 -19.80 -0.94 -3.01
CA SER A 78 -20.68 -1.87 -2.28
C SER A 78 -22.06 -1.98 -2.94
N LYS A 79 -22.67 -0.86 -3.38
CA LYS A 79 -23.92 -0.87 -4.14
C LYS A 79 -23.81 -1.67 -5.44
N SER A 80 -22.76 -1.44 -6.24
CA SER A 80 -22.56 -2.16 -7.50
C SER A 80 -22.37 -3.67 -7.32
N VAL A 81 -21.77 -4.11 -6.21
CA VAL A 81 -21.62 -5.53 -5.89
C VAL A 81 -22.97 -6.17 -5.56
N VAL A 82 -23.83 -5.49 -4.80
CA VAL A 82 -25.19 -5.97 -4.46
C VAL A 82 -26.08 -6.05 -5.69
N GLU A 83 -26.06 -5.02 -6.56
CA GLU A 83 -26.84 -4.98 -7.80
C GLU A 83 -26.45 -6.08 -8.80
N LYS A 84 -25.19 -6.52 -8.81
CA LYS A 84 -24.71 -7.59 -9.70
C LYS A 84 -24.96 -9.00 -9.16
N SER A 85 -25.35 -9.12 -7.90
CA SER A 85 -25.59 -10.40 -7.21
C SER A 85 -27.10 -10.74 -7.15
N THR A 86 -27.95 -9.82 -7.62
CA THR A 86 -29.39 -9.99 -7.81
C THR A 86 -29.68 -10.10 -9.31
#